data_AF-A0A957J1P0-F1
#
_entry.id   AF-A0A957J1P0-F1
#
_cell.length_a   1.000
_cell.length_b   1.000
_cell.length_c   1.000
_cell.angle_alpha   90.00
_cell.angle_beta   90.00
_cell.angle_gamma   90.00
#
_symmetry.space_group_name_H-M   'P 1'
#
loop_
_entity.id
_entity.type
_entity.pdbx_description
1 polymer ?
#
loop_
_entity_poly.entity_id
_entity_poly.type
_entity_poly.pdbx_seq_one_letter_code
_entity_poly.pdbx_strand_id
1 'polypeptide(L)'
;MNSLTNGQTNRLLGFPDDARLLIINADDFGMCHAVNEAIIGTLKEGIVRSTTLMVPCPWALHAMHFLADHPEIPFGVHLTVISDWVDYRWGPV
;
A
#
# COMPACT_ATOMS: atom_id res chain seq x y z
N MET A 1 2.37 -4.91 -35.38
CA MET A 1 2.56 -3.93 -34.29
C MET A 1 1.21 -3.70 -33.64
N ASN A 2 0.91 -4.39 -32.52
CA ASN A 2 -0.37 -4.23 -31.83
C ASN A 2 -0.40 -2.86 -31.16
N SER A 3 -1.20 -1.95 -31.72
CA SER A 3 -1.65 -0.75 -31.03
C SER A 3 -2.33 -1.20 -29.73
N LEU A 4 -1.72 -0.91 -28.59
CA LEU A 4 -2.39 -1.02 -27.29
C LEU A 4 -3.58 -0.07 -27.36
N THR A 5 -4.77 -0.62 -27.62
CA THR A 5 -5.99 0.17 -27.67
C THR A 5 -6.20 0.78 -26.29
N ASN A 6 -6.20 2.11 -26.20
CA ASN A 6 -6.69 2.84 -25.03
C ASN A 6 -8.01 2.17 -24.59
N GLY A 7 -8.06 1.63 -23.37
CA GLY A 7 -9.22 0.91 -22.83
C GLY A 7 -9.01 -0.59 -22.52
N GLN A 8 -7.97 -1.26 -23.04
CA GLN A 8 -7.74 -2.68 -22.74
C GLN A 8 -7.60 -2.95 -21.22
N THR A 9 -6.84 -2.12 -20.52
CA THR A 9 -6.66 -2.23 -19.06
C THR A 9 -7.98 -2.06 -18.31
N ASN A 10 -8.80 -1.08 -18.69
CA ASN A 10 -10.08 -0.83 -18.04
C ASN A 10 -11.02 -2.04 -18.18
N ARG A 11 -11.09 -2.64 -19.37
CA ARG A 11 -11.90 -3.87 -19.58
C ARG A 11 -11.42 -5.03 -18.74
N LEU A 12 -10.10 -5.23 -18.64
CA LEU A 12 -9.52 -6.28 -17.80
C LEU A 12 -9.84 -6.08 -16.32
N LEU A 13 -10.01 -4.83 -15.89
CA LEU A 13 -10.43 -4.45 -14.54
C LEU A 13 -11.96 -4.39 -14.37
N GLY A 14 -12.74 -4.64 -15.41
CA GLY A 14 -14.22 -4.62 -15.37
C GLY A 14 -14.86 -3.23 -15.51
N PHE A 15 -14.14 -2.23 -16.03
CA PHE A 15 -14.60 -0.86 -16.20
C PHE A 15 -14.78 -0.48 -17.68
N PRO A 16 -15.60 0.55 -17.99
CA PRO A 16 -15.72 1.12 -19.33
C PRO A 16 -14.37 1.57 -19.93
N ASP A 17 -14.25 1.52 -21.26
CA ASP A 17 -13.03 1.89 -21.98
C ASP A 17 -12.56 3.33 -21.71
N ASP A 18 -13.50 4.24 -21.47
CA ASP A 18 -13.29 5.66 -21.22
C ASP A 18 -13.26 6.03 -19.72
N ALA A 19 -13.40 5.04 -18.83
CA ALA A 19 -13.35 5.27 -17.40
C ALA A 19 -11.99 5.82 -16.95
N ARG A 20 -12.03 6.81 -16.05
CA ARG A 20 -10.84 7.32 -15.37
C ARG A 20 -10.69 6.60 -14.03
N LEU A 21 -9.72 5.71 -13.95
CA LEU A 21 -9.46 4.90 -12.76
C LEU A 21 -8.30 5.50 -11.96
N LEU A 22 -8.41 5.46 -10.63
CA LEU A 22 -7.39 5.93 -9.70
C LEU A 22 -7.21 4.91 -8.58
N ILE A 23 -5.96 4.51 -8.36
CA ILE A 23 -5.55 3.74 -7.18
C ILE A 23 -4.89 4.73 -6.24
N ILE A 24 -5.45 4.87 -5.03
CA ILE A 24 -4.84 5.66 -3.96
C ILE A 24 -4.28 4.66 -2.95
N ASN A 25 -2.96 4.47 -3.01
CA ASN A 25 -2.20 3.61 -2.12
C ASN A 25 -1.43 4.45 -1.10
N ALA A 26 -1.45 4.06 0.17
CA ALA A 26 -0.53 4.57 1.17
C ALA A 26 0.77 3.74 1.19
N ASP A 27 1.91 4.41 1.11
CA ASP A 27 3.22 3.78 1.24
C ASP A 27 3.70 3.81 2.68
N ASP A 28 4.76 3.05 2.98
CA ASP A 28 5.48 3.03 4.26
C ASP A 28 4.74 2.46 5.47
N PHE A 29 3.67 1.68 5.27
CA PHE A 29 2.99 1.02 6.39
C PHE A 29 3.94 0.04 7.07
N GLY A 30 4.04 0.11 8.39
CA GLY A 30 5.02 -0.62 9.19
C GLY A 30 6.30 0.16 9.53
N MET A 31 6.57 1.32 8.90
CA MET A 31 7.79 2.09 9.12
C MET A 31 7.93 2.56 10.58
N CYS A 32 6.94 3.32 11.06
CA CYS A 32 6.88 3.79 12.45
C CYS A 32 5.43 3.89 12.95
N HIS A 33 5.23 4.02 14.26
CA HIS A 33 3.89 4.12 14.84
C HIS A 33 3.08 5.28 14.25
N ALA A 34 3.69 6.45 14.10
CA ALA A 34 2.99 7.63 13.59
C ALA A 34 2.50 7.44 12.14
N VAL A 35 3.33 6.81 11.29
CA VAL A 35 2.94 6.45 9.92
C VAL A 35 1.81 5.42 9.95
N ASN A 36 1.90 4.40 10.80
CA ASN A 36 0.83 3.42 10.95
C ASN A 36 -0.51 4.06 11.31
N GLU A 37 -0.53 4.91 12.33
CA GLU A 37 -1.76 5.57 12.80
C GLU A 37 -2.37 6.46 11.71
N ALA A 38 -1.54 7.21 10.97
CA ALA A 38 -2.01 8.03 9.86
C ALA A 38 -2.62 7.18 8.73
N ILE A 39 -1.96 6.08 8.36
CA ILE A 39 -2.46 5.15 7.33
C ILE A 39 -3.76 4.49 7.77
N ILE A 40 -3.83 4.01 9.01
CA ILE A 40 -5.05 3.43 9.60
C ILE A 40 -6.19 4.45 9.58
N GLY A 41 -5.93 5.70 9.95
CA GLY A 41 -6.92 6.78 9.90
C GLY A 41 -7.44 7.00 8.48
N THR A 42 -6.55 7.17 7.51
CA THR A 42 -6.94 7.40 6.10
C THR A 42 -7.65 6.21 5.46
N LEU A 43 -7.33 4.97 5.84
CA LEU A 43 -8.06 3.76 5.45
C LEU A 43 -9.48 3.77 6.00
N LYS A 44 -9.65 4.08 7.29
CA LYS A 44 -10.97 4.15 7.95
C LYS A 44 -11.85 5.26 7.38
N GLU A 45 -11.25 6.40 7.02
CA GLU A 45 -11.95 7.51 6.38
C GLU A 45 -12.21 7.28 4.88
N GLY A 46 -11.62 6.23 4.29
CA GLY A 46 -11.78 5.87 2.89
C GLY A 46 -11.04 6.77 1.91
N ILE A 47 -10.10 7.59 2.39
CA ILE A 47 -9.25 8.47 1.56
C ILE A 47 -8.31 7.63 0.72
N VAL A 48 -7.62 6.67 1.35
CA VAL A 48 -6.83 5.66 0.66
C VAL A 48 -7.61 4.35 0.62
N ARG A 49 -7.37 3.53 -0.40
CA ARG A 49 -8.09 2.26 -0.60
C ARG A 49 -7.17 1.04 -0.59
N SER A 50 -5.87 1.24 -0.47
CA SER A 50 -4.88 0.20 -0.27
C SER A 50 -3.64 0.74 0.45
N THR A 51 -2.78 -0.15 0.91
CA THR A 51 -1.48 0.22 1.50
C THR A 51 -0.38 -0.77 1.11
N THR A 52 0.90 -0.40 1.25
CA THR A 52 2.02 -1.34 1.11
C THR A 52 2.82 -1.46 2.40
N LEU A 53 3.13 -2.71 2.81
CA LEU A 53 3.77 -3.05 4.08
C LEU A 53 5.29 -3.20 3.95
N MET A 54 6.03 -2.44 4.76
CA MET A 54 7.47 -2.58 4.96
C MET A 54 7.75 -3.60 6.08
N VAL A 55 7.84 -4.89 5.70
CA VAL A 55 8.01 -6.02 6.64
C VAL A 55 9.21 -5.88 7.59
N PRO A 56 10.40 -5.41 7.18
CA PRO A 56 11.55 -5.36 8.08
C PRO A 56 11.47 -4.23 9.13
N CYS A 57 10.54 -3.28 8.98
CA CYS A 57 10.49 -2.08 9.81
C CYS A 57 9.98 -2.36 11.24
N PRO A 58 10.38 -1.57 12.24
CA PRO A 58 10.09 -1.85 13.66
C PRO A 58 8.60 -1.94 14.02
N TRP A 59 7.72 -1.32 13.22
CA TRP A 59 6.27 -1.29 13.46
C TRP A 59 5.48 -2.15 12.49
N ALA A 60 6.15 -3.04 11.75
CA ALA A 60 5.49 -3.95 10.81
C ALA A 60 4.51 -4.90 11.51
N LEU A 61 4.83 -5.42 12.71
CA LEU A 61 3.91 -6.29 13.47
C LEU A 61 2.60 -5.59 13.84
N HIS A 62 2.67 -4.31 14.24
CA HIS A 62 1.48 -3.51 14.51
C HIS A 62 0.58 -3.38 13.26
N ALA A 63 1.20 -3.06 12.12
CA ALA A 63 0.52 -2.99 10.84
C ALA A 63 -0.08 -4.35 10.42
N MET A 64 0.66 -5.46 10.61
CA MET A 64 0.17 -6.80 10.29
C MET A 64 -1.02 -7.23 11.14
N HIS A 65 -1.03 -6.95 12.45
CA HIS A 65 -2.20 -7.23 13.29
C HIS A 65 -3.42 -6.46 12.79
N PHE A 66 -3.26 -5.17 12.48
CA PHE A 66 -4.34 -4.38 11.91
C PHE A 66 -4.87 -4.99 10.59
N LEU A 67 -3.99 -5.38 9.66
CA LEU A 67 -4.40 -6.02 8.40
C LEU A 67 -5.04 -7.39 8.60
N ALA A 68 -4.59 -8.17 9.59
CA ALA A 68 -5.18 -9.46 9.93
C ALA A 68 -6.62 -9.32 10.46
N ASP A 69 -6.88 -8.25 11.23
CA ASP A 69 -8.21 -7.91 11.74
C ASP A 69 -9.13 -7.32 10.65
N HIS A 70 -8.57 -6.86 9.53
CA HIS A 70 -9.28 -6.19 8.43
C HIS A 70 -8.95 -6.83 7.07
N PRO A 71 -9.35 -8.10 6.85
CA PRO A 71 -9.01 -8.87 5.63
C PRO A 71 -9.61 -8.27 4.35
N GLU A 72 -10.56 -7.35 4.45
CA GLU A 72 -11.13 -6.61 3.34
C GLU A 72 -10.22 -5.52 2.76
N ILE A 73 -9.18 -5.09 3.51
CA ILE A 73 -8.26 -4.04 3.07
C ILE A 73 -7.23 -4.65 2.10
N PRO A 74 -7.19 -4.19 0.83
CA PRO A 74 -6.13 -4.60 -0.09
C PRO A 74 -4.78 -4.04 0.37
N PHE A 75 -3.76 -4.90 0.44
CA PHE A 75 -2.40 -4.45 0.71
C PHE A 75 -1.37 -5.22 -0.12
N GLY A 76 -0.23 -4.58 -0.34
CA GLY A 76 0.94 -5.16 -1.00
C GLY A 76 2.17 -5.18 -0.11
N VAL A 77 3.28 -5.68 -0.66
CA VAL A 77 4.59 -5.63 0.00
C VAL A 77 5.37 -4.43 -0.54
N HIS A 78 5.83 -3.56 0.38
CA HIS A 78 6.75 -2.49 0.05
C HIS A 78 8.19 -3.02 0.14
N LEU A 79 8.78 -3.37 -1.00
CA LEU A 79 10.13 -3.94 -1.03
C LEU A 79 11.12 -2.95 -0.44
N THR A 80 11.70 -3.34 0.69
CA THR A 80 12.50 -2.45 1.54
C THR A 80 13.97 -2.85 1.43
N VAL A 81 14.70 -2.23 0.50
CA VAL A 81 16.13 -2.51 0.24
C VAL A 81 17.04 -1.43 0.83
N ILE A 82 16.48 -0.26 1.13
CA ILE A 82 17.21 0.92 1.63
C ILE A 82 16.76 1.21 3.07
N SER A 83 17.72 1.58 3.92
CA SER A 83 17.49 2.08 5.29
C SER A 83 18.45 3.25 5.54
N ASP A 84 18.05 4.43 5.09
CA ASP A 84 18.88 5.62 4.92
C ASP A 84 18.97 6.51 6.15
N TRP A 85 17.99 6.43 7.06
CA TRP A 85 17.99 7.17 8.32
C TRP A 85 19.16 6.76 9.20
N VAL A 86 19.79 7.73 9.89
CA VAL A 86 20.98 7.46 10.72
C VAL A 86 20.60 6.72 12.00
N ASP A 87 19.59 7.21 12.71
CA ASP A 87 19.21 6.74 14.05
C ASP A 87 17.96 5.83 14.06
N TYR A 88 17.33 5.63 12.90
CA TYR A 88 16.08 4.86 12.78
C TYR A 88 16.16 3.86 11.63
N ARG A 89 16.89 2.77 11.87
CA ARG A 89 17.19 1.75 10.86
C ARG A 89 16.43 0.45 11.10
N TRP A 90 16.36 -0.34 10.05
CA TRP A 90 15.87 -1.72 10.07
C TRP A 90 16.87 -2.64 9.36
N GLY A 91 16.97 -3.87 9.86
CA GLY A 91 17.79 -4.92 9.26
C GLY A 91 16.99 -5.73 8.22
N PRO A 92 17.64 -6.70 7.55
CA PRO A 92 16.92 -7.70 6.75
C PRO A 92 16.01 -8.58 7.64
N VAL A 93 15.03 -9.23 7.01
CA VAL A 93 14.14 -10.25 7.63
C VAL A 93 14.83 -11.61 7.68
#